data_AF-A0A831SZY8-F1
#
_entry.id   AF-A0A831SZY8-F1
#
_cell.length_a   1.000
_cell.length_b   1.000
_cell.length_c   1.000
_cell.angle_alpha   90.00
_cell.angle_beta   90.00
_cell.angle_gamma   90.00
#
_symmetry.space_group_name_H-M   'P 1'
#
loop_
_entity.id
_entity.type
_entity.pdbx_description
1 polymer ?
#
loop_
_entity_poly.entity_id
_entity_poly.type
_entity_poly.pdbx_seq_one_letter_code
_entity_poly.pdbx_strand_id
1 'polypeptide(L)'
;MGRKDYWVLVLAVIFCLLVWNIPRQSLANSASRPTWEYKALMGSTLASYDNERLNELGAEGWELIATTENSSARHYFFKRMK
;
A
#
# COMPACT_ATOMS: atom_id res chain seq x y z
N MET A 1 -55.42 9.78 -22.30
CA MET A 1 -54.32 10.16 -21.39
C MET A 1 -54.71 11.43 -20.66
N GLY A 2 -54.90 11.36 -19.34
CA GLY A 2 -55.25 12.51 -18.53
C GLY A 2 -54.00 13.34 -18.20
N ARG A 3 -54.16 14.65 -18.07
CA ARG A 3 -53.12 15.62 -17.67
C ARG A 3 -52.26 15.19 -16.46
N LYS A 4 -52.75 14.29 -15.60
CA LYS A 4 -52.03 13.71 -14.45
C LYS A 4 -50.96 12.70 -14.86
N ASP A 5 -51.18 11.94 -15.94
CA ASP A 5 -50.27 10.90 -16.44
C ASP A 5 -48.97 11.51 -16.96
N TYR A 6 -49.04 12.72 -17.53
CA TYR A 6 -47.89 13.46 -18.02
C TYR A 6 -46.96 13.92 -16.88
N TRP A 7 -47.54 14.38 -15.76
CA TRP A 7 -46.77 14.82 -14.60
C TRP A 7 -45.99 13.67 -13.96
N VAL A 8 -46.54 12.46 -13.96
CA VAL A 8 -45.85 11.26 -13.46
C VAL A 8 -44.63 10.94 -14.33
N LEU A 9 -44.77 11.04 -15.66
CA LEU A 9 -43.65 10.81 -16.59
C LEU A 9 -42.55 11.86 -16.45
N VAL A 10 -42.91 13.14 -16.29
CA VAL A 10 -41.95 14.23 -16.08
C VAL A 10 -41.16 14.01 -14.79
N LEU A 11 -41.84 13.66 -13.69
CA LEU A 11 -41.18 13.38 -12.42
C LEU A 11 -40.26 12.16 -12.50
N ALA A 12 -40.66 11.11 -13.22
CA ALA A 12 -39.83 9.93 -13.43
C ALA A 12 -38.55 10.27 -14.22
N VAL A 13 -38.64 11.09 -15.26
CA VAL A 13 -37.47 11.52 -16.04
C VAL A 13 -36.54 12.39 -15.21
N ILE A 14 -37.07 13.34 -14.44
CA ILE A 14 -36.26 14.18 -13.54
C ILE A 14 -35.53 13.31 -12.50
N PHE A 15 -36.22 12.34 -11.91
CA PHE A 15 -35.61 11.41 -10.96
C PHE A 15 -34.48 10.59 -11.60
N CYS A 16 -34.68 10.07 -12.81
CA CYS A 16 -33.63 9.37 -13.56
C CYS A 16 -32.42 10.26 -13.84
N LEU A 17 -32.63 11.54 -14.20
CA LEU A 17 -31.55 12.49 -14.45
C LEU A 17 -30.78 12.85 -13.19
N LEU A 18 -31.47 12.97 -12.05
CA LEU A 18 -30.86 13.21 -10.74
C LEU A 18 -30.04 12.01 -10.28
N VAL A 19 -30.58 10.79 -10.41
CA VAL A 19 -29.86 9.54 -10.07
C VAL A 19 -28.65 9.34 -10.97
N TRP A 20 -28.75 9.69 -12.26
CA TRP A 20 -27.62 9.59 -13.19
C TRP A 20 -26.50 10.60 -12.90
N ASN A 21 -26.86 11.79 -12.39
CA ASN A 21 -25.90 12.83 -12.04
C ASN A 21 -25.34 12.73 -10.62
N ILE A 22 -25.69 11.70 -9.84
CA ILE A 22 -25.01 11.47 -8.57
C ILE A 22 -23.54 11.21 -8.90
N PRO A 23 -22.61 12.11 -8.54
CA PRO A 23 -21.21 11.84 -8.73
C PRO A 23 -20.94 10.57 -7.93
N ARG A 24 -20.50 9.52 -8.63
CA ARG A 24 -19.91 8.36 -7.96
C ARG A 24 -18.67 8.90 -7.27
N GLN A 25 -18.82 9.36 -6.04
CA GLN A 25 -17.73 9.47 -5.10
C GLN A 25 -17.28 8.02 -4.94
N SER A 26 -16.35 7.61 -5.80
CA SER A 26 -15.56 6.44 -5.51
C SER A 26 -14.96 6.79 -4.16
N LEU A 27 -15.43 6.16 -3.09
CA LEU A 27 -14.60 5.92 -1.93
C LEU A 27 -13.44 5.08 -2.48
N ALA A 28 -12.52 5.74 -3.17
CA ALA A 28 -11.13 5.39 -3.09
C ALA A 28 -10.86 5.59 -1.60
N ASN A 29 -11.13 4.55 -0.82
CA ASN A 29 -10.24 4.19 0.25
C ASN A 29 -8.88 4.28 -0.41
N SER A 30 -8.23 5.42 -0.24
CA SER A 30 -6.80 5.53 -0.26
C SER A 30 -6.35 4.60 0.85
N ALA A 31 -6.44 3.28 0.62
CA ALA A 31 -5.68 2.30 1.33
C ALA A 31 -4.27 2.83 1.12
N SER A 32 -3.79 3.54 2.15
CA SER A 32 -2.48 4.13 2.17
C SER A 32 -1.56 3.01 1.73
N ARG A 33 -0.97 3.16 0.55
CA ARG A 33 -0.10 2.11 0.03
C ARG A 33 0.92 1.85 1.14
N PRO A 34 1.13 0.59 1.54
CA PRO A 34 2.06 0.29 2.62
C PRO A 34 3.39 0.94 2.27
N THR A 35 3.80 1.87 3.12
CA THR A 35 5.05 2.59 2.94
C THR A 35 6.13 1.78 3.63
N TRP A 36 7.22 1.51 2.91
CA TRP A 36 8.30 0.67 3.39
C TRP A 36 9.52 1.52 3.72
N GLU A 37 10.16 1.21 4.85
CA GLU A 37 11.52 1.67 5.17
C GLU A 37 12.52 0.60 4.78
N TYR A 38 13.70 1.02 4.32
CA TYR A 38 14.78 0.13 3.90
C TYR A 38 16.06 0.42 4.69
N LYS A 39 16.78 -0.63 5.04
CA LYS A 39 18.08 -0.54 5.73
C LYS A 39 19.07 -1.48 5.05
N ALA A 40 20.29 -1.01 4.84
CA ALA A 40 21.41 -1.82 4.35
C ALA A 40 22.51 -1.85 5.40
N LEU A 41 23.00 -3.04 5.71
CA LEU A 41 24.16 -3.25 6.58
C LEU A 41 25.28 -3.89 5.78
N MET A 42 26.52 -3.47 6.04
CA MET A 42 27.71 -4.00 5.39
C MET A 42 28.64 -4.57 6.46
N GLY A 43 28.87 -5.88 6.40
CA GLY A 43 29.93 -6.55 7.14
C GLY A 43 31.10 -6.84 6.22
N SER A 44 32.31 -6.98 6.77
CA SER A 44 33.40 -7.59 6.01
C SER A 44 33.14 -9.09 5.85
N THR A 45 33.74 -9.74 4.85
CA THR A 45 33.65 -11.21 4.71
C THR A 45 34.30 -11.96 5.87
N LEU A 46 35.34 -11.38 6.47
CA LEU A 46 36.06 -11.96 7.62
C LEU A 46 35.39 -11.68 8.97
N ALA A 47 34.65 -10.59 9.08
CA ALA A 47 33.86 -10.19 10.24
C ALA A 47 32.46 -9.78 9.76
N SER A 48 31.67 -10.79 9.43
CA SER A 48 30.26 -10.63 9.10
C SER A 48 29.45 -10.33 10.35
N TYR A 49 28.21 -9.85 10.19
CA TYR A 49 27.32 -9.70 11.33
C TYR A 49 27.01 -11.05 11.94
N ASP A 50 27.13 -11.14 13.27
CA ASP A 50 26.73 -12.33 14.00
C ASP A 50 25.20 -12.50 14.00
N ASN A 51 24.76 -13.70 14.35
CA ASN A 51 23.34 -14.01 14.41
C ASN A 51 22.61 -13.19 15.48
N GLU A 52 23.31 -12.76 16.54
CA GLU A 52 22.73 -11.95 17.61
C GLU A 52 22.25 -10.61 17.06
N ARG A 53 23.11 -9.89 16.33
CA ARG A 53 22.78 -8.61 15.72
C ARG A 53 21.69 -8.71 14.65
N LEU A 54 21.67 -9.81 13.89
CA LEU A 54 20.61 -10.06 12.91
C LEU A 54 19.26 -10.36 13.59
N ASN A 55 19.26 -11.07 14.72
CA ASN A 55 18.08 -11.35 15.51
C ASN A 55 17.52 -10.09 16.21
N GLU A 56 18.39 -9.21 16.70
CA GLU A 56 17.98 -7.90 17.24
C GLU A 56 17.21 -7.07 16.21
N LEU A 57 17.66 -7.07 14.94
CA LEU A 57 16.95 -6.39 13.86
C LEU A 57 15.59 -7.02 13.60
N GLY A 58 15.50 -8.36 13.65
CA GLY A 58 14.22 -9.06 13.60
C GLY A 58 13.27 -8.62 14.72
N ALA A 59 13.78 -8.47 15.95
CA ALA A 59 13.00 -8.00 17.09
C ALA A 59 12.58 -6.52 16.97
N GLU A 60 13.36 -5.69 16.28
CA GLU A 60 13.01 -4.31 15.89
C GLU A 60 11.99 -4.22 14.73
N GLY A 61 11.54 -5.36 14.20
CA GLY A 61 10.57 -5.44 13.10
C GLY A 61 11.19 -5.33 11.70
N TRP A 62 12.52 -5.43 11.57
CA TRP A 62 13.19 -5.52 10.28
C TRP A 62 13.16 -6.94 9.73
N GLU A 63 12.74 -7.06 8.47
CA GLU A 63 12.72 -8.33 7.73
C GLU A 63 13.89 -8.34 6.74
N LEU A 64 14.73 -9.39 6.81
CA LEU A 64 15.83 -9.59 5.85
C LEU A 64 15.25 -10.03 4.50
N ILE A 65 15.56 -9.28 3.44
CA ILE A 65 15.01 -9.53 2.09
C ILE A 65 16.05 -9.97 1.07
N ALA A 66 17.32 -9.63 1.28
CA ALA A 66 18.40 -10.04 0.40
C ALA A 66 19.74 -9.99 1.12
N THR A 67 20.63 -10.87 0.69
CA THR A 67 22.05 -10.81 1.01
C THR A 67 22.85 -10.84 -0.30
N THR A 68 23.94 -10.09 -0.35
CA THR A 68 24.89 -10.15 -1.45
C THR A 68 26.30 -10.13 -0.90
N GLU A 69 27.20 -10.82 -1.56
CA GLU A 69 28.57 -10.97 -1.12
C GLU A 69 29.52 -10.74 -2.29
N ASN A 70 30.60 -10.04 -2.03
CA ASN A 70 31.75 -9.93 -2.91
C ASN A 70 33.00 -10.41 -2.16
N SER A 71 34.18 -10.32 -2.78
CA SER A 71 35.44 -10.79 -2.18
C SER A 71 35.78 -10.17 -0.81
N SER A 72 35.25 -8.98 -0.51
CA SER A 72 35.68 -8.18 0.65
C SER A 72 34.56 -7.85 1.63
N ALA A 73 33.29 -7.95 1.20
CA ALA A 73 32.14 -7.53 1.97
C ALA A 73 30.91 -8.38 1.71
N ARG A 74 30.09 -8.50 2.75
CA ARG A 74 28.73 -9.04 2.70
C ARG A 74 27.75 -7.94 3.08
N HIS A 75 26.77 -7.72 2.22
CA HIS A 75 25.68 -6.78 2.44
C HIS A 75 24.40 -7.51 2.79
N TYR A 76 23.64 -6.91 3.69
CA TYR A 76 22.34 -7.38 4.17
C TYR A 76 21.32 -6.27 3.95
N PHE A 77 20.24 -6.58 3.24
CA PHE A 77 19.17 -5.64 2.95
C PHE A 77 17.93 -6.03 3.72
N PHE A 78 17.35 -5.06 4.41
CA PHE A 78 16.16 -5.22 5.22
C PHE A 78 15.06 -4.27 4.78
N LYS A 79 13.81 -4.67 5.03
CA LYS A 79 12.64 -3.80 4.95
C LYS A 79 11.85 -3.85 6.24
N ARG A 80 11.06 -2.81 6.51
CA ARG A 80 9.97 -2.85 7.50
C ARG A 80 8.84 -1.91 7.09
N MET A 81 7.66 -2.11 7.66
CA MET A 81 6.58 -1.12 7.51
C MET A 81 6.98 0.17 8.21
N LYS A 82 6.68 1.30 7.57
CA LYS A 82 6.85 2.64 8.13
C LYS A 82 5.73 2.98 9.09
#